data_AF-A0A948VES2-F1
#
_entry.id   AF-A0A948VES2-F1
#
_cell.length_a   1.000
_cell.length_b   1.000
_cell.length_c   1.000
_cell.angle_alpha   90.00
_cell.angle_beta   90.00
_cell.angle_gamma   90.00
#
_symmetry.space_group_name_H-M   'P 1'
#
loop_
_entity.id
_entity.type
_entity.pdbx_description
1 polymer ?
#
loop_
_entity_poly.entity_id
_entity_poly.type
_entity_poly.pdbx_seq_one_letter_code
_entity_poly.pdbx_strand_id
1 'polypeptide(L)' 'MRRGCVSLGEVKCDDCQRDIPYPERYLAVDERDGVEDEEGEIRRYCVECCLKKGYAQYKTEKGEQILTFLESGIPEHD' A
#
# COMPACT_ATOMS: atom_id res chain seq x y z
N MET A 1 -7.17 8.48 3.62
CA MET A 1 -7.83 7.54 2.68
C MET A 1 -6.79 6.71 1.90
N ARG A 2 -7.01 5.38 1.77
CA ARG A 2 -6.13 4.49 1.00
C ARG A 2 -6.58 4.32 -0.45
N ARG A 3 -5.64 4.36 -1.39
CA ARG A 3 -5.88 4.20 -2.83
C ARG A 3 -4.85 3.27 -3.44
N GLY A 4 -5.29 2.12 -3.95
CA GLY A 4 -4.46 1.25 -4.77
C GLY A 4 -4.21 1.87 -6.15
N CYS A 5 -2.95 1.92 -6.58
CA CYS A 5 -2.54 2.54 -7.83
C CYS A 5 -1.58 1.64 -8.63
N VAL A 6 -1.43 1.93 -9.92
CA VAL A 6 -0.42 1.32 -10.81
C VAL A 6 0.56 2.42 -11.22
N SER A 7 1.86 2.16 -11.07
CA SER A 7 2.90 3.12 -11.43
C SER A 7 3.06 3.22 -12.95
N LEU A 8 3.36 4.43 -13.44
CA LEU A 8 3.81 4.69 -14.81
C LEU A 8 5.35 4.73 -14.93
N GLY A 9 6.07 4.38 -13.86
CA GLY A 9 7.54 4.35 -13.80
C GLY A 9 8.18 5.56 -13.11
N GLU A 10 7.39 6.57 -12.74
CA GLU A 10 7.86 7.84 -12.18
C GLU A 10 7.53 8.00 -10.69
N VAL A 11 7.05 6.93 -10.04
CA VAL A 11 6.67 6.95 -8.62
C VAL A 11 7.82 6.45 -7.77
N LYS A 12 8.18 7.19 -6.72
CA LYS A 12 9.17 6.77 -5.71
C LYS A 12 8.46 6.35 -4.43
N CYS A 13 8.91 5.25 -3.83
CA CYS A 13 8.42 4.81 -2.52
C CYS A 13 8.94 5.74 -1.43
N ASP A 14 8.05 6.31 -0.61
CA ASP A 14 8.42 7.26 0.44
C ASP A 14 9.16 6.61 1.63
N ASP A 15 9.10 5.28 1.77
CA ASP A 15 9.78 4.53 2.83
C ASP A 15 11.19 4.07 2.41
N CYS A 16 11.27 3.15 1.45
CA CYS A 16 12.54 2.59 0.99
C CYS A 16 13.24 3.40 -0.11
N GLN A 17 12.62 4.49 -0.58
CA GLN A 17 13.17 5.41 -1.58
C GLN A 17 13.48 4.78 -2.94
N ARG A 18 13.06 3.54 -3.21
CA ARG A 18 13.18 2.93 -4.53
C ARG A 18 12.16 3.50 -5.51
N ASP A 19 12.54 3.59 -6.78
CA ASP A 19 11.60 3.81 -7.85
C ASP A 19 10.68 2.60 -8.01
N ILE A 20 9.40 2.86 -8.26
CA ILE A 20 8.34 1.88 -8.50
C ILE A 20 8.16 1.84 -10.02
N PRO A 21 8.70 0.83 -10.73
CA PRO A 21 8.67 0.77 -12.18
C PRO A 21 7.26 0.54 -12.72
N TYR A 22 7.03 0.84 -14.00
CA TYR A 22 5.82 0.40 -14.69
C TYR A 22 5.88 -1.12 -14.94
N PRO A 23 4.78 -1.89 -14.76
CA PRO A 23 3.46 -1.53 -14.22
C PRO A 23 3.28 -2.00 -12.75
N GLU A 24 4.25 -1.79 -11.86
CA GLU A 24 4.13 -2.23 -10.47
C GLU A 24 3.00 -1.48 -9.72
N ARG A 25 2.34 -2.20 -8.82
CA ARG A 25 1.31 -1.63 -7.93
C ARG A 25 1.95 -0.91 -6.76
N TYR A 26 1.25 0.09 -6.25
CA TYR A 26 1.62 0.82 -5.03
C TYR A 26 0.38 1.34 -4.31
N LEU A 27 0.54 1.77 -3.07
CA LEU A 27 -0.52 2.39 -2.28
C LEU A 27 -0.24 3.89 -2.14
N ALA A 28 -1.24 4.73 -2.38
CA ALA A 28 -1.27 6.11 -1.93
C ALA A 28 -2.16 6.22 -0.69
N VAL A 29 -1.63 6.75 0.41
CA VAL A 29 -2.32 6.87 1.70
C VAL A 29 -2.02 8.23 2.31
N ASP A 30 -3.02 8.87 2.90
CA ASP A 30 -2.84 10.10 3.68
C ASP A 30 -2.32 9.72 5.07
N GLU A 31 -1.13 10.20 5.43
CA GLU A 31 -0.47 9.87 6.70
C GLU A 31 0.10 11.09 7.42
N ARG A 32 0.08 11.03 8.75
CA ARG A 32 0.76 11.94 9.67
C ARG A 32 1.56 11.10 10.66
N ASP A 33 2.84 11.40 10.81
CA ASP A 33 3.75 10.70 11.73
C ASP A 33 3.76 9.15 11.57
N GLY A 34 3.57 8.66 10.34
CA GLY A 34 3.59 7.23 10.00
C GLY A 34 2.33 6.46 10.36
N VAL A 35 1.25 7.17 10.71
CA VAL A 35 -0.09 6.63 10.92
C VAL A 35 -1.04 7.25 9.91
N GLU A 36 -2.00 6.46 9.43
CA GLU A 36 -3.04 6.98 8.54
C GLU A 36 -3.86 8.06 9.24
N ASP A 37 -3.95 9.23 8.60
CA ASP A 37 -4.66 10.41 9.07
C ASP A 37 -5.22 11.13 7.84
N GLU A 38 -6.53 11.38 7.81
CA GLU A 38 -7.19 12.03 6.66
C GLU A 38 -6.72 13.46 6.44
N GLU A 39 -6.18 14.11 7.48
CA GLU A 39 -5.55 15.43 7.39
C GLU A 39 -4.03 15.34 7.20
N GLY A 40 -3.51 14.13 6.94
CA GLY A 40 -2.12 13.85 6.66
C GLY A 40 -1.67 14.23 5.25
N GLU A 41 -0.39 14.01 4.96
CA GLU A 41 0.18 14.18 3.63
C GLU A 41 0.10 12.87 2.85
N ILE A 42 -0.06 12.95 1.52
CA ILE A 42 -0.06 11.77 0.67
C ILE A 42 1.32 11.13 0.67
N ARG A 43 1.41 9.91 1.21
CA ARG A 43 2.55 9.01 1.11
C ARG A 43 2.28 7.91 0.10
N ARG A 44 3.32 7.49 -0.61
CA ARG A 44 3.31 6.46 -1.66
C ARG A 44 4.22 5.32 -1.26
N TYR A 45 3.67 4.11 -1.22
CA TYR A 45 4.43 2.93 -0.80
C TYR A 45 4.36 1.81 -1.81
N CYS A 46 5.52 1.24 -2.13
CA CYS A 46 5.58 0.00 -2.91
C CYS A 46 4.93 -1.16 -2.13
N VAL A 47 4.59 -2.24 -2.85
CA VAL A 47 3.94 -3.42 -2.25
C VAL A 47 4.70 -3.94 -1.04
N GLU A 48 6.02 -4.03 -1.12
CA GLU A 48 6.85 -4.56 -0.01
C GLU A 48 6.75 -3.71 1.27
N CYS A 49 6.79 -2.38 1.14
CA CYS A 49 6.62 -1.49 2.28
C CYS A 49 5.18 -1.51 2.81
N CYS A 50 4.19 -1.69 1.95
CA CYS A 50 2.79 -1.87 2.36
C CYS A 50 2.61 -3.13 3.20
N LEU A 51 3.23 -4.26 2.80
CA LEU A 51 3.19 -5.52 3.55
C LEU A 51 3.84 -5.35 4.93
N LYS A 52 5.01 -4.70 5.00
CA LYS A 52 5.72 -4.44 6.27
C LYS A 52 4.94 -3.52 7.21
N LYS A 53 4.22 -2.54 6.66
CA LYS A 53 3.39 -1.60 7.43
C LYS A 53 2.02 -2.16 7.82
N GLY A 54 1.63 -3.34 7.31
CA GLY A 54 0.30 -3.89 7.52
C GLY A 54 -0.80 -3.16 6.72
N TYR A 55 -0.44 -2.45 5.65
CA TYR A 55 -1.40 -1.83 4.74
C TYR A 55 -1.83 -2.75 3.61
N ALA A 56 -1.10 -3.84 3.40
CA ALA A 56 -1.46 -4.88 2.45
C ALA A 56 -1.17 -6.26 3.04
N GLN A 57 -1.84 -7.27 2.49
CA GLN A 57 -1.53 -8.67 2.73
C GLN A 57 -1.76 -9.49 1.46
N TYR A 58 -1.17 -10.68 1.41
CA TYR A 58 -1.53 -11.69 0.42
C TYR A 58 -2.53 -12.65 1.05
N LYS A 59 -3.65 -12.88 0.36
CA LYS A 59 -4.63 -13.93 0.71
C LYS A 59 -4.64 -15.00 -0.37
N THR A 60 -4.85 -16.25 0.04
CA THR A 60 -5.08 -17.33 -0.92
C THR A 60 -6.56 -17.37 -1.25
N GLU A 61 -6.92 -17.11 -2.49
CA GLU A 61 -8.30 -17.27 -2.99
C GLU A 61 -8.29 -18.24 -4.16
N LYS A 62 -9.06 -19.33 -4.06
CA LYS A 62 -9.15 -20.37 -5.10
C LYS A 62 -7.79 -20.94 -5.54
N GLY A 63 -6.81 -20.97 -4.62
CA GLY A 63 -5.45 -21.46 -4.88
C GLY A 63 -4.48 -20.41 -5.44
N GLU A 64 -4.93 -19.17 -5.65
CA GLU A 64 -4.10 -18.07 -6.14
C GLU A 64 -3.77 -17.08 -5.01
N GLN A 65 -2.57 -16.52 -5.03
CA GLN A 65 -2.15 -15.47 -4.10
C GLN A 65 -2.61 -14.10 -4.62
N ILE A 66 -3.58 -13.50 -3.92
CA ILE A 66 -4.14 -12.19 -4.25
C ILE A 66 -3.59 -11.16 -3.27
N LEU A 67 -2.95 -10.12 -3.80
CA LEU A 67 -2.56 -8.95 -3.02
C LEU A 67 -3.80 -8.09 -2.76
N THR A 68 -4.10 -7.88 -1.48
CA THR A 68 -5.22 -7.05 -1.02
C THR A 68 -4.69 -5.89 -0.19
N PHE A 69 -5.04 -4.66 -0.55
CA PHE A 69 -4.83 -3.49 0.31
C PHE A 69 -5.95 -3.44 1.34
N LEU A 70 -5.60 -3.26 2.61
CA LEU A 70 -6.55 -3.30 3.72
C LEU A 70 -7.22 -1.93 3.86
N GLU A 71 -8.54 -1.93 4.05
CA GLU A 71 -9.27 -0.73 4.47
C GLU A 71 -9.00 -0.44 5.95
N SER A 72 -8.91 0.84 6.31
CA SER A 72 -8.72 1.23 7.70
C SER A 72 -9.93 0.85 8.53
N GLY A 73 -9.70 0.06 9.59
CA GLY A 73 -10.72 -0.30 10.57
C GLY A 73 -11.43 -1.65 10.36
N ILE A 74 -11.03 -2.46 9.37
CA ILE A 74 -11.51 -3.85 9.29
C ILE A 74 -10.56 -4.76 10.09
N PRO A 75 -10.96 -5.29 11.26
CA PRO A 75 -10.16 -6.27 11.98
C PRO A 75 -10.00 -7.54 11.12
N GLU A 76 -8.81 -8.13 11.14
CA GLU A 76 -8.58 -9.47 10.61
C GLU A 76 -9.56 -10.44 11.29
N HIS A 77 -10.55 -10.93 10.53
CA HIS A 77 -11.28 -12.13 10.88
C HIS A 77 -10.66 -13.28 10.10
N ASP A 78 -10.03 -14.18 10.85
CA ASP A 78 -9.64 -15.54 10.45
C ASP A 78 -10.90 -16.38 10.14
#